data_AF-A0A1H5ADX8-F1
#
_entry.id   AF-A0A1H5ADX8-F1
#
_cell.length_a   1.000
_cell.length_b   1.000
_cell.length_c   1.000
_cell.angle_alpha   90.00
_cell.angle_beta   90.00
_cell.angle_gamma   90.00
#
_symmetry.space_group_name_H-M   'P 1'
#
loop_
_entity.id
_entity.type
_entity.pdbx_description
1 polymer ?
#
loop_
_entity_poly.entity_id
_entity_poly.type
_entity_poly.pdbx_seq_one_letter_code
_entity_poly.pdbx_strand_id
1 'polypeptide(L)' 'MSWSRKLSEPITLKDGRVLTSLDDARALMLALPEGRQIAPYWQYAAELLLRAADRSSKDTALEAWAQLRRALVAEGML' A
#
# COMPACT_ATOMS: atom_id res chain seq x y z
N MET A 1 -1.02 -3.43 16.16
CA MET A 1 -1.10 -3.29 14.69
C MET A 1 -0.14 -4.26 14.03
N SER A 2 -0.63 -5.05 13.08
CA SER A 2 0.11 -6.12 12.41
C SER A 2 0.82 -5.62 11.14
N TRP A 3 1.69 -4.60 11.26
CA TRP A 3 2.39 -3.99 10.11
C TRP A 3 3.34 -4.95 9.39
N SER A 4 3.92 -5.91 10.11
CA SER A 4 4.76 -6.97 9.53
C SER A 4 3.99 -8.01 8.70
N ARG A 5 2.66 -7.89 8.62
CA ARG A 5 1.83 -8.79 7.83
C ARG A 5 2.17 -8.65 6.35
N LYS A 6 2.21 -9.79 5.66
CA LYS A 6 2.41 -9.85 4.22
C LYS A 6 1.22 -9.25 3.45
N LEU A 7 1.52 -8.61 2.32
CA LEU A 7 0.54 -8.29 1.30
C LEU A 7 -0.06 -9.59 0.73
N SER A 8 -1.24 -9.49 0.10
CA SER A 8 -1.87 -10.63 -0.57
C SER A 8 -0.94 -11.25 -1.60
N GLU A 9 -0.28 -10.41 -2.40
CA GLU A 9 0.80 -10.79 -3.31
C GLU A 9 1.92 -9.73 -3.28
N PRO A 10 3.19 -10.12 -3.46
CA PRO A 10 4.28 -9.17 -3.61
C PRO A 10 4.05 -8.23 -4.80
N ILE A 11 4.42 -6.97 -4.66
CA ILE A 11 4.33 -5.97 -5.73
C ILE A 11 5.75 -5.55 -6.12
N THR A 12 6.17 -5.89 -7.32
CA THR A 12 7.45 -5.43 -7.89
C THR A 12 7.26 -4.08 -8.57
N LEU A 13 8.00 -3.08 -8.12
CA LEU A 13 8.02 -1.74 -8.70
C LEU A 13 8.99 -1.68 -9.89
N LYS A 14 8.81 -0.71 -10.78
CA LYS A 14 9.71 -0.48 -11.93
C LYS A 14 11.18 -0.23 -11.57
N ASP A 15 11.42 0.31 -10.38
CA ASP A 15 12.78 0.57 -9.87
C ASP A 15 13.45 -0.67 -9.24
N GLY A 16 12.79 -1.83 -9.29
CA GLY A 16 13.29 -3.10 -8.78
C GLY A 16 12.98 -3.34 -7.29
N ARG A 17 12.42 -2.37 -6.56
CA ARG A 17 11.95 -2.62 -5.19
C ARG A 17 10.76 -3.58 -5.20
N VAL A 18 10.66 -4.42 -4.17
CA VAL A 18 9.55 -5.35 -3.99
C VAL A 18 8.87 -5.07 -2.67
N LEU A 19 7.58 -4.73 -2.72
CA LEU A 19 6.75 -4.57 -1.53
C LEU A 19 6.18 -5.94 -1.16
N THR A 20 6.48 -6.41 0.04
CA THR A 20 6.05 -7.73 0.52
C THR A 20 5.12 -7.66 1.71
N SER A 21 5.11 -6.54 2.43
CA SER A 21 4.37 -6.33 3.68
C SER A 21 3.59 -5.02 3.70
N LEU A 22 2.66 -4.90 4.66
CA LEU A 22 1.95 -3.64 4.93
C LEU A 22 2.93 -2.54 5.37
N ASP A 23 4.02 -2.89 6.05
CA ASP A 23 5.06 -1.94 6.43
C ASP A 23 5.85 -1.42 5.22
N ASP A 24 6.18 -2.28 4.24
CA ASP A 24 6.83 -1.85 3.00
C ASP A 24 5.96 -0.84 2.25
N ALA A 25 4.65 -1.12 2.17
CA ALA A 25 3.68 -0.23 1.55
C ALA A 25 3.55 1.10 2.30
N ARG A 26 3.50 1.06 3.64
CA ARG A 26 3.49 2.27 4.48
C ARG A 26 4.76 3.11 4.28
N ALA A 27 5.93 2.47 4.29
CA ALA A 27 7.21 3.14 4.10
C ALA A 27 7.30 3.82 2.74
N LEU A 28 6.80 3.16 1.68
CA LEU A 28 6.70 3.77 0.36
C LEU A 28 5.81 5.02 0.39
N MET A 29 4.62 4.94 1.00
CA MET A 29 3.68 6.05 1.06
C MET A 29 4.23 7.25 1.81
N LEU A 30 4.92 7.02 2.94
CA LEU A 30 5.56 8.07 3.72
C LEU A 30 6.74 8.72 2.99
N ALA A 31 7.37 8.02 2.05
CA ALA A 31 8.45 8.54 1.22
C ALA A 31 7.96 9.34 0.01
N LEU A 32 6.64 9.37 -0.28
CA LEU A 32 6.10 10.18 -1.37
C LEU A 32 6.19 11.68 -1.03
N PRO A 33 6.37 12.57 -2.04
CA PRO A 33 6.18 13.99 -1.84
C PRO A 33 4.78 14.31 -1.28
N GLU A 34 4.67 15.32 -0.43
CA GLU A 34 3.42 15.70 0.25
C GLU A 34 2.23 15.86 -0.72
N GLY A 35 2.45 16.48 -1.88
CA GLY A 35 1.43 16.65 -2.92
C GLY A 35 0.87 15.33 -3.46
N ARG A 36 1.66 14.25 -3.47
CA ARG A 36 1.19 12.91 -3.80
C ARG A 36 0.49 12.26 -2.61
N GLN A 37 1.01 12.43 -1.40
CA GLN A 37 0.39 11.85 -0.20
C GLN A 37 -1.07 12.30 -0.02
N ILE A 38 -1.39 13.55 -0.35
CA ILE A 38 -2.76 14.09 -0.25
C ILE A 38 -3.67 13.67 -1.42
N ALA A 39 -3.15 12.99 -2.45
CA ALA A 39 -3.98 12.56 -3.56
C ALA A 39 -5.05 11.55 -3.09
N PRO A 40 -6.31 11.63 -3.57
CA PRO A 40 -7.40 10.83 -3.02
C PRO A 40 -7.16 9.32 -3.03
N TYR A 41 -6.48 8.81 -4.06
CA TYR A 41 -6.15 7.39 -4.16
C TYR A 41 -5.10 6.94 -3.15
N TRP A 42 -4.17 7.82 -2.76
CA TRP A 42 -3.19 7.57 -1.70
C TRP A 42 -3.81 7.69 -0.32
N GLN A 43 -4.68 8.67 -0.07
CA GLN A 43 -5.43 8.77 1.18
C GLN A 43 -6.30 7.51 1.41
N TYR A 44 -6.97 7.03 0.36
CA TYR A 44 -7.75 5.81 0.45
C TYR A 44 -6.89 4.56 0.65
N ALA A 45 -5.72 4.48 -0.01
CA ALA A 45 -4.75 3.40 0.26
C ALA A 45 -4.27 3.41 1.72
N ALA A 46 -4.05 4.59 2.31
CA ALA A 46 -3.61 4.74 3.70
C ALA A 46 -4.68 4.23 4.67
N GLU A 47 -5.94 4.58 4.43
CA GLU A 47 -7.08 4.12 5.23
C GLU A 47 -7.21 2.59 5.20
N LEU A 48 -7.10 1.99 4.02
CA LEU A 48 -7.18 0.53 3.87
C LEU A 48 -5.99 -0.18 4.52
N LEU A 49 -4.77 0.38 4.42
CA LEU A 49 -3.59 -0.13 5.11
C LEU A 49 -3.77 -0.11 6.63
N LEU A 50 -4.28 0.98 7.19
CA LEU A 50 -4.57 1.09 8.62
C LEU A 50 -5.60 0.05 9.06
N ARG A 51 -6.71 -0.09 8.31
CA ARG A 51 -7.74 -1.11 8.56
C ARG A 51 -7.17 -2.53 8.49
N ALA A 52 -6.28 -2.82 7.55
CA ALA A 52 -5.63 -4.11 7.40
C ALA A 52 -4.60 -4.40 8.51
N ALA A 53 -3.97 -3.36 9.06
CA ALA A 53 -3.05 -3.46 10.19
C ALA A 53 -3.78 -3.64 11.54
N ASP A 54 -4.98 -3.05 11.68
CA ASP A 54 -5.83 -3.20 12.87
C ASP A 54 -6.64 -4.49 12.87
N ARG A 55 -7.19 -4.90 11.73
CA ARG A 55 -8.01 -6.11 11.59
C ARG A 55 -7.26 -7.18 10.82
N SER A 56 -7.07 -8.34 11.44
CA SER A 56 -6.45 -9.50 10.80
C SER A 56 -7.33 -10.20 9.75
N SER A 57 -8.40 -9.57 9.24
CA SER A 57 -9.21 -10.17 8.17
C SER A 57 -8.40 -10.30 6.87
N LYS A 58 -8.67 -11.33 6.08
CA LYS A 58 -8.08 -11.50 4.74
C LYS A 58 -8.65 -10.47 3.75
N ASP A 59 -9.94 -10.14 3.89
CA ASP A 59 -10.64 -9.24 2.97
C ASP A 59 -10.05 -7.82 3.01
N THR A 60 -9.76 -7.33 4.21
CA THR A 60 -9.14 -6.00 4.40
C THR A 60 -7.73 -5.92 3.81
N ALA A 61 -6.96 -7.00 3.87
CA ALA A 61 -5.63 -7.06 3.26
C ALA A 61 -5.69 -7.08 1.73
N LEU A 62 -6.70 -7.77 1.16
CA LEU A 62 -6.92 -7.82 -0.28
C LEU A 62 -7.36 -6.45 -0.83
N GLU A 63 -8.27 -5.77 -0.15
CA GLU A 63 -8.71 -4.42 -0.53
C GLU A 63 -7.54 -3.43 -0.50
N ALA A 64 -6.74 -3.44 0.58
CA ALA A 64 -5.56 -2.60 0.70
C ALA A 64 -4.56 -2.85 -0.45
N TRP A 65 -4.27 -4.12 -0.74
CA TRP A 65 -3.40 -4.51 -1.85
C TRP A 65 -3.94 -4.03 -3.20
N ALA A 66 -5.24 -4.22 -3.47
CA ALA A 66 -5.86 -3.83 -4.73
C ALA A 66 -5.79 -2.30 -4.94
N GLN A 67 -6.05 -1.52 -3.89
CA GLN A 67 -5.96 -0.07 -3.95
C GLN A 67 -4.52 0.42 -4.07
N LEU A 68 -3.57 -0.17 -3.36
CA LEU A 68 -2.14 0.09 -3.52
C LEU A 68 -1.71 -0.11 -4.98
N ARG A 69 -2.10 -1.22 -5.60
CA ARG A 69 -1.76 -1.50 -7.00
C ARG A 69 -2.34 -0.45 -7.95
N ARG A 70 -3.58 0.03 -7.72
CA ARG A 70 -4.19 1.12 -8.51
C ARG A 70 -3.43 2.44 -8.36
N ALA A 71 -3.06 2.81 -7.14
CA ALA A 71 -2.27 4.01 -6.87
C ALA A 71 -0.91 3.96 -7.59
N LEU A 72 -0.23 2.81 -7.51
CA LEU A 72 1.06 2.60 -8.16
C LEU A 72 0.96 2.64 -9.70
N VAL A 73 -0.11 2.10 -10.30
CA VAL A 73 -0.37 2.26 -11.75
C VAL A 73 -0.59 3.72 -12.11
N ALA A 74 -1.40 4.46 -11.34
CA ALA A 74 -1.70 5.87 -11.59
C ALA A 74 -0.44 6.76 -11.53
N GLU A 75 0.51 6.41 -10.68
CA GLU A 75 1.81 7.10 -10.55
C GLU A 75 2.88 6.58 -11.55
N GLY A 76 2.54 5.61 -12.39
CA GLY A 76 3.46 5.01 -13.35
C GLY A 76 4.60 4.21 -12.72
N MET A 77 4.43 3.73 -11.48
CA MET A 77 5.42 2.97 -10.70
C MET A 77 5.40 1.46 -10.96
N LEU A 78 4.38 0.97 -11.67
CA LEU A 78 4.25 -0.40 -12.19
C LEU A 78 4.41 -0.45 -13.69
#